data_AF-A0A966D8Q4-F1
#
_entry.id   AF-A0A966D8Q4-F1
#
_cell.length_a   1.000
_cell.length_b   1.000
_cell.length_c   1.000
_cell.angle_alpha   90.00
_cell.angle_beta   90.00
_cell.angle_gamma   90.00
#
_symmetry.space_group_name_H-M   'P 1'
#
loop_
_entity.id
_entity.type
_entity.pdbx_description
1 polymer ?
#
loop_
_entity_poly.entity_id
_entity_poly.type
_entity_poly.pdbx_seq_one_letter_code
_entity_poly.pdbx_strand_id
1 'polypeptide(L)'
;MSMLYFKHKEVDVMIMEVGLGGLLDATNVLNYDLSLITSIGFDHMKQLGNTLESIASNKLGILKSGNHLITTVDPKLHDYFKDDVKHVPATMMCITKDDVNVTQDLPLQIMYRNHIY
;
A
#
# COMPACT_ATOMS: atom_id res chain seq x y z
N MET A 1 7.91 -12.86 15.13
CA MET A 1 9.10 -12.31 15.83
C MET A 1 9.26 -10.81 15.63
N SER A 2 9.09 -10.27 14.41
CA SER A 2 9.24 -8.83 14.12
C SER A 2 8.41 -7.92 15.04
N MET A 3 7.10 -8.14 15.16
CA MET A 3 6.21 -7.31 15.98
C MET A 3 6.64 -7.26 17.45
N LEU A 4 7.07 -8.40 18.02
CA LEU A 4 7.55 -8.48 19.40
C LEU A 4 8.85 -7.69 19.56
N TYR A 5 9.75 -7.79 18.59
CA TYR A 5 11.01 -7.03 18.59
C TYR A 5 10.75 -5.52 18.52
N PHE A 6 9.87 -5.05 17.63
CA PHE A 6 9.53 -3.62 17.51
C PHE A 6 8.87 -3.08 18.77
N LYS A 7 8.01 -3.88 19.41
CA LYS A 7 7.45 -3.56 20.73
C LYS A 7 8.54 -3.39 21.79
N HIS A 8 9.51 -4.30 21.85
CA HIS A 8 10.63 -4.20 22.79
C HIS A 8 11.58 -3.04 22.52
N LYS A 9 11.66 -2.59 21.26
CA LYS A 9 12.47 -1.44 20.87
C LYS A 9 11.75 -0.11 21.00
N GLU A 10 10.47 -0.11 21.37
CA GLU A 10 9.65 1.10 21.55
C GLU A 10 9.77 2.05 20.36
N VAL A 11 9.70 1.48 19.13
CA VAL A 11 9.83 2.28 17.91
C VAL A 11 8.65 3.24 17.76
N ASP A 12 8.93 4.48 17.36
CA ASP A 12 7.88 5.49 17.10
C ASP A 12 7.03 5.13 15.88
N VAL A 13 7.66 4.53 14.85
CA VAL A 13 7.03 4.15 13.59
C VAL A 13 7.51 2.77 13.17
N MET A 14 6.57 1.94 12.72
CA MET A 14 6.83 0.62 12.15
C MET A 14 6.31 0.57 10.72
N ILE A 15 7.20 0.25 9.77
CA ILE A 15 6.82 -0.08 8.40
C ILE A 15 6.83 -1.60 8.28
N MET A 16 5.69 -2.17 7.90
CA MET A 16 5.55 -3.61 7.76
C MET A 16 5.21 -3.96 6.31
N GLU A 17 6.13 -4.65 5.65
CA GLU A 17 5.92 -5.21 4.32
C GLU A 17 5.03 -6.46 4.40
N VAL A 18 4.04 -6.54 3.52
CA VAL A 18 3.18 -7.71 3.36
C VAL A 18 3.97 -8.83 2.68
N GLY A 19 3.90 -10.05 3.21
CA GLY A 19 4.63 -11.19 2.64
C GLY A 19 4.03 -11.67 1.32
N LEU A 20 2.73 -11.97 1.29
CA LEU A 20 2.02 -12.39 0.08
C LEU A 20 0.58 -11.89 0.06
N GLY A 21 0.22 -11.19 -1.02
CA GLY A 21 -1.14 -10.72 -1.21
C GLY A 21 -1.47 -9.56 -0.28
N GLY A 22 -2.35 -9.80 0.69
CA GLY A 22 -2.73 -8.83 1.72
C GLY A 22 -3.79 -9.37 2.67
N LEU A 23 -4.93 -9.78 2.12
CA LEU A 23 -6.11 -10.20 2.88
C LEU A 23 -5.82 -11.25 3.96
N LEU A 24 -5.05 -12.28 3.61
CA LEU A 24 -4.73 -13.42 4.48
C LEU A 24 -3.27 -13.42 4.96
N ASP A 25 -2.54 -12.32 4.74
CA ASP A 25 -1.17 -12.23 5.20
C ASP A 25 -1.12 -12.09 6.73
N ALA A 26 -0.11 -12.69 7.37
CA ALA A 26 0.03 -12.65 8.82
C ALA A 26 0.20 -11.21 9.37
N THR A 27 0.73 -10.28 8.56
CA THR A 27 0.85 -8.87 8.93
C THR A 27 -0.50 -8.17 9.02
N ASN A 28 -1.53 -8.68 8.36
CA ASN A 28 -2.85 -8.07 8.30
C ASN A 28 -3.67 -8.17 9.61
N VAL A 29 -3.10 -8.81 10.63
CA VAL A 29 -3.62 -8.80 12.02
C VAL A 29 -3.44 -7.44 12.70
N LEU A 30 -2.51 -6.62 12.22
CA LEU A 30 -2.21 -5.31 12.78
C LEU A 30 -3.33 -4.30 12.47
N ASN A 31 -3.50 -3.36 13.39
CA ASN A 31 -4.21 -2.11 13.13
C ASN A 31 -3.16 -1.02 12.88
N TYR A 32 -3.28 -0.29 11.77
CA TYR A 32 -2.29 0.68 11.28
C TYR A 32 -3.03 1.80 10.58
N ASP A 33 -2.49 3.02 10.57
CA ASP A 33 -3.19 4.20 10.01
C ASP A 33 -3.08 4.32 8.48
N LEU A 34 -2.02 3.74 7.90
CA LEU A 34 -1.68 3.86 6.48
C LEU A 34 -1.55 2.51 5.80
N SER A 35 -2.08 2.41 4.60
CA SER A 35 -1.95 1.25 3.72
C SER A 35 -1.27 1.68 2.43
N LEU A 36 -0.26 0.92 1.99
CA LEU A 36 0.49 1.21 0.77
C LEU A 36 0.34 0.05 -0.22
N ILE A 37 -0.12 0.34 -1.44
CA ILE A 37 -0.13 -0.64 -2.54
C ILE A 37 0.61 -0.05 -3.72
N THR A 38 1.78 -0.58 -4.04
CA THR A 38 2.67 0.00 -5.05
C THR A 38 2.30 -0.41 -6.47
N SER A 39 2.09 -1.70 -6.70
CA SER A 39 1.78 -2.23 -8.03
C SER A 39 0.90 -3.47 -7.96
N ILE A 40 0.10 -3.69 -9.00
CA ILE A 40 -0.62 -4.93 -9.26
C ILE A 40 -0.06 -5.51 -10.56
N GLY A 41 0.37 -6.77 -10.50
CA GLY A 41 0.82 -7.52 -11.67
C GLY A 41 0.33 -8.96 -11.60
N PHE A 42 0.69 -9.77 -12.60
CA PHE A 42 0.41 -11.21 -12.59
C PHE A 42 1.44 -11.95 -11.73
N ASP A 43 1.48 -11.63 -10.43
CA ASP A 43 2.31 -12.30 -9.43
C ASP A 43 1.51 -13.32 -8.63
N HIS A 44 2.14 -14.46 -8.30
CA HIS A 44 1.57 -15.48 -7.40
C HIS A 44 0.12 -15.91 -7.72
N MET A 45 -0.21 -16.06 -9.01
CA MET A 45 -1.58 -16.31 -9.49
C MET A 45 -2.24 -17.56 -8.88
N LYS A 46 -1.46 -18.57 -8.48
CA LYS A 46 -2.00 -19.77 -7.81
C LYS A 46 -2.65 -19.45 -6.46
N GLN A 47 -2.18 -18.40 -5.78
CA GLN A 47 -2.67 -17.97 -4.47
C GLN A 47 -3.60 -16.76 -4.57
N LEU A 48 -3.32 -15.85 -5.50
CA LEU A 48 -3.99 -14.54 -5.57
C LEU A 48 -5.08 -14.46 -6.65
N GLY A 49 -5.18 -15.48 -7.51
CA GLY A 49 -6.14 -15.55 -8.60
C GLY A 49 -5.54 -15.22 -9.97
N ASN A 50 -6.36 -15.37 -11.01
CA ASN A 50 -5.88 -15.36 -12.39
C ASN A 50 -6.18 -14.06 -13.15
N THR A 51 -6.76 -13.05 -12.51
CA THR A 51 -7.01 -11.73 -13.11
C THR A 51 -6.35 -10.62 -12.29
N LEU A 52 -6.11 -9.46 -12.89
CA LEU A 52 -5.54 -8.32 -12.18
C LEU A 52 -6.49 -7.85 -11.07
N GLU A 53 -7.79 -7.93 -11.31
CA GLU A 53 -8.83 -7.59 -10.34
C GLU A 53 -8.80 -8.55 -9.15
N SER A 54 -8.69 -9.87 -9.36
CA SER A 54 -8.62 -10.82 -8.24
C SER A 54 -7.37 -10.60 -7.39
N ILE A 55 -6.24 -10.29 -8.04
CA ILE A 55 -4.99 -9.97 -7.35
C ILE A 55 -5.13 -8.65 -6.59
N ALA A 56 -5.73 -7.64 -7.21
CA ALA A 56 -6.02 -6.35 -6.59
C ALA A 56 -6.93 -6.51 -5.36
N SER A 57 -8.02 -7.27 -5.43
CA SER A 57 -8.90 -7.50 -4.26
C SER A 57 -8.12 -8.13 -3.11
N ASN A 58 -7.24 -9.08 -3.40
CA ASN A 58 -6.43 -9.72 -2.37
C ASN A 58 -5.50 -8.72 -1.68
N LYS A 59 -4.79 -7.89 -2.46
CA LYS A 59 -3.91 -6.85 -1.91
C LYS A 59 -4.70 -5.74 -1.19
N LEU A 60 -5.87 -5.35 -1.69
CA LEU A 60 -6.79 -4.40 -1.05
C LEU A 60 -7.32 -4.90 0.30
N GLY A 61 -7.23 -6.20 0.58
CA GLY A 61 -7.58 -6.76 1.89
C GLY A 61 -6.77 -6.22 3.08
N ILE A 62 -5.71 -5.43 2.84
CA ILE A 62 -5.02 -4.66 3.89
C ILE A 62 -5.75 -3.37 4.29
N LEU A 63 -6.73 -2.90 3.51
CA LEU A 63 -7.44 -1.66 3.83
C LEU A 63 -8.29 -1.85 5.09
N LYS A 64 -8.08 -1.00 6.11
CA LYS A 64 -8.88 -0.98 7.33
C LYS A 64 -9.80 0.24 7.38
N SER A 65 -10.88 0.13 8.15
CA SER A 65 -11.76 1.28 8.43
C SER A 65 -10.97 2.35 9.19
N GLY A 66 -11.08 3.60 8.74
CA GLY A 66 -10.35 4.75 9.27
C GLY A 66 -9.00 5.01 8.59
N ASN A 67 -8.51 4.09 7.75
CA ASN A 67 -7.19 4.22 7.14
C ASN A 67 -7.14 5.18 5.96
N HIS A 68 -5.91 5.52 5.58
CA HIS A 68 -5.62 6.17 4.31
C HIS A 68 -4.81 5.23 3.42
N LEU A 69 -5.37 4.91 2.26
CA LEU A 69 -4.69 4.15 1.21
C LEU A 69 -3.87 5.10 0.34
N ILE A 70 -2.58 4.85 0.21
CA ILE A 70 -1.74 5.50 -0.79
C ILE A 70 -1.30 4.44 -1.80
N THR A 71 -1.45 4.75 -3.09
CA THR A 71 -1.16 3.77 -4.13
C THR A 71 -0.48 4.39 -5.35
N THR A 72 0.38 3.59 -5.98
CA THR A 72 1.03 3.93 -7.27
C THR A 72 0.64 2.97 -8.38
N VAL A 73 -0.50 2.27 -8.24
CA VAL A 73 -0.97 1.29 -9.22
C VAL A 73 -1.30 1.96 -10.55
N ASP A 74 -1.27 1.15 -11.62
CA ASP A 74 -1.62 1.59 -12.98
C ASP A 74 -2.97 2.33 -12.97
N PRO A 75 -3.06 3.52 -13.61
CA PRO A 75 -4.31 4.28 -13.75
C PRO A 75 -5.53 3.46 -14.20
N LYS A 76 -5.33 2.40 -14.97
CA LYS A 76 -6.40 1.49 -15.41
C LYS A 76 -7.12 0.79 -14.25
N LEU A 77 -6.46 0.63 -13.10
CA LEU A 77 -7.04 0.02 -11.89
C LEU A 77 -7.56 1.05 -10.91
N HIS A 78 -7.42 2.36 -11.17
CA HIS A 78 -7.85 3.40 -10.21
C HIS A 78 -9.34 3.33 -9.93
N ASP A 79 -10.18 3.11 -10.94
CA ASP A 79 -11.62 3.04 -10.73
C ASP A 79 -12.01 1.79 -9.94
N TYR A 80 -11.35 0.66 -10.19
CA TYR A 80 -11.50 -0.55 -9.39
C TYR A 80 -11.17 -0.31 -7.91
N PHE A 81 -10.03 0.33 -7.63
CA PHE A 81 -9.62 0.67 -6.26
C PHE A 81 -10.57 1.68 -5.60
N LYS A 82 -11.01 2.71 -6.33
CA LYS A 82 -11.96 3.70 -5.81
C LYS A 82 -13.29 3.05 -5.45
N ASP A 83 -13.77 2.10 -6.26
CA ASP A 83 -15.01 1.40 -5.98
C ASP A 83 -14.89 0.51 -4.74
N ASP A 84 -13.78 -0.21 -4.59
CA ASP A 84 -13.52 -1.03 -3.39
C ASP A 84 -13.42 -0.17 -2.11
N VAL A 85 -12.68 0.94 -2.17
CA VAL A 85 -12.51 1.86 -1.03
C VAL A 85 -13.84 2.46 -0.59
N LYS A 86 -14.83 2.70 -1.46
CA LYS A 86 -16.15 3.22 -1.05
C LYS A 86 -16.88 2.31 -0.06
N HIS A 87 -16.55 1.01 -0.04
CA HIS A 87 -17.16 0.04 0.85
C HIS A 87 -16.51 0.00 2.24
N VAL A 88 -15.38 0.70 2.41
CA VAL A 88 -14.66 0.82 3.68
C VAL A 88 -14.61 2.30 4.07
N PRO A 89 -14.82 2.68 5.34
CA PRO A 89 -14.68 4.08 5.76
C PRO A 89 -13.22 4.56 5.73
N ALA A 90 -12.64 4.71 4.54
CA ALA A 90 -11.23 5.02 4.33
C ALA A 90 -11.08 6.11 3.26
N THR A 91 -9.90 6.74 3.23
CA THR A 91 -9.53 7.67 2.16
C THR A 91 -8.52 7.03 1.23
N MET A 92 -8.41 7.57 0.01
CA MET A 92 -7.48 7.07 -0.99
C MET A 92 -6.74 8.23 -1.67
N MET A 93 -5.45 8.03 -1.90
CA MET A 93 -4.57 8.89 -2.67
C MET A 93 -3.84 8.07 -3.73
N CYS A 94 -4.01 8.43 -5.01
CA CYS A 94 -3.17 7.93 -6.09
C CYS A 94 -1.97 8.85 -6.27
N ILE A 95 -0.78 8.27 -6.40
CA ILE A 95 0.46 8.95 -6.78
C ILE A 95 0.98 8.29 -8.04
N THR A 96 1.31 9.09 -9.05
CA THR A 96 1.93 8.66 -10.29
C THR A 96 3.38 9.10 -10.32
N LYS A 97 4.18 8.52 -11.22
CA LYS A 97 5.57 8.96 -11.41
C LYS A 97 5.65 10.44 -11.81
N ASP A 98 4.65 10.94 -12.53
CA ASP A 98 4.61 12.34 -12.97
C ASP A 98 4.37 13.31 -11.79
N ASP A 99 3.89 12.81 -10.64
CA ASP A 99 3.70 13.61 -9.44
C ASP A 99 5.01 13.83 -8.65
N VAL A 100 6.06 13.05 -8.92
CA VAL A 100 7.29 13.00 -8.12
C VAL A 100 8.53 13.19 -9.00
N ASN A 101 9.31 14.22 -8.72
CA ASN A 101 10.59 14.44 -9.40
C ASN A 101 11.75 14.17 -8.45
N VAL A 102 12.66 13.28 -8.82
CA VAL A 102 13.91 13.09 -8.07
C VAL A 102 14.82 14.29 -8.34
N THR A 103 15.14 15.05 -7.30
CA THR A 103 16.01 16.24 -7.40
C THR A 103 17.47 15.91 -7.10
N GLN A 104 17.71 14.87 -6.31
CA GLN A 104 19.04 14.38 -5.95
C GLN A 104 18.95 12.89 -5.61
N ASP A 105 19.91 12.09 -6.08
CA ASP A 105 19.90 10.64 -5.84
C ASP A 105 20.41 10.25 -4.44
N LEU A 106 21.44 10.93 -3.91
CA LEU A 106 22.06 10.61 -2.62
C LEU A 106 22.50 11.87 -1.83
N PRO A 107 21.96 12.09 -0.60
CA PRO A 107 20.76 11.43 -0.07
C PRO A 107 19.58 11.66 -1.01
N LEU A 108 18.67 10.68 -1.11
CA LEU A 108 17.50 10.78 -1.98
C LEU A 108 16.70 12.02 -1.59
N GLN A 109 16.52 12.93 -2.53
CA GLN A 109 15.59 14.05 -2.41
C GLN A 109 14.55 13.98 -3.52
N ILE A 110 13.30 14.18 -3.13
CA ILE A 110 12.19 14.18 -4.07
C ILE A 110 11.38 15.46 -3.94
N MET A 111 10.94 16.00 -5.07
CA MET A 111 9.97 17.06 -5.13
C MET A 111 8.59 16.46 -5.34
N TYR A 112 7.67 16.75 -4.42
CA TYR A 112 6.27 16.36 -4.48
C TYR A 112 5.40 17.54 -4.06
N ARG A 113 4.42 17.93 -4.89
CA ARG A 113 3.52 19.09 -4.64
C ARG A 113 4.27 20.37 -4.22
N ASN A 114 5.34 20.71 -4.92
CA ASN A 114 6.21 21.88 -4.66
C ASN A 114 6.92 21.87 -3.29
N HIS A 115 6.97 20.71 -2.62
CA HIS A 115 7.76 20.51 -1.41
C HIS A 115 8.89 19.52 -1.69
N ILE A 116 10.05 19.77 -1.10
CA ILE A 116 11.21 18.86 -1.17
C ILE A 116 11.19 18.01 0.10
N TYR A 117 11.28 16.70 -0.09
CA TYR A 117 11.40 15.69 0.96
C TYR A 117 12.76 15.01 0.87
#